data_AF-A0A210QMN7-F1
#
_entry.id   AF-A0A210QMN7-F1
#
_cell.length_a   1.000
_cell.length_b   1.000
_cell.length_c   1.000
_cell.angle_alpha   90.00
_cell.angle_beta   90.00
_cell.angle_gamma   90.00
#
_symmetry.space_group_name_H-M   'P 1'
#
loop_
_entity.id
_entity.type
_entity.pdbx_description
1 polymer ?
#
loop_
_entity_poly.entity_id
_entity_poly.type
_entity_poly.pdbx_seq_one_letter_code
_entity_poly.pdbx_strand_id
1 'polypeptide(L)'
;MKVTNRPSGRCRAMYSNNRPNGRCRAMYSNNRPNGRCRAMYSNNKPSGCCRAMYSNNRSSGRCRAMYSNNRPNGRCRAMYSSNRPNGRCRAMYSNTRPSGRCRAMYSNNRPSGPVGQCTATIGLVDAVWLCTETIGLMDAVGLYTATIGLVDAVELSAATIGLADAVGLCTATIGLVDAVGLCTATIGLLDAVGLCTASIGLVSAVWHVQQQ
;
A
#
# COMPACT_ATOMS: atom_id res chain seq x y z
N MET A 1 -26.71 19.15 -37.46
CA MET A 1 -26.13 18.61 -36.21
C MET A 1 -25.09 19.59 -35.69
N LYS A 2 -25.28 20.22 -34.51
CA LYS A 2 -24.19 20.94 -33.84
C LYS A 2 -23.24 19.90 -33.26
N VAL A 3 -22.17 19.59 -33.99
CA VAL A 3 -21.04 18.80 -33.45
C VAL A 3 -20.33 19.70 -32.45
N THR A 4 -20.79 19.70 -31.20
CA THR A 4 -20.08 20.42 -30.14
C THR A 4 -18.83 19.63 -29.81
N ASN A 5 -17.65 20.22 -30.04
CA ASN A 5 -16.36 19.61 -29.68
C ASN A 5 -16.18 19.37 -28.17
N ARG A 6 -17.11 19.85 -27.34
CA ARG A 6 -17.18 19.63 -25.90
C ARG A 6 -18.64 19.43 -25.49
N PRO A 7 -19.21 18.23 -25.66
CA PRO A 7 -20.58 17.98 -25.23
C PRO A 7 -20.66 18.14 -23.71
N SER A 8 -21.65 18.90 -23.25
CA SER A 8 -21.84 19.19 -21.84
C SER A 8 -23.30 19.22 -21.41
N GLY A 9 -23.56 18.81 -20.17
CA GLY A 9 -24.92 18.85 -19.59
C GLY A 9 -25.24 17.68 -18.67
N ARG A 10 -26.55 17.53 -18.37
CA ARG A 10 -27.10 16.36 -17.69
C ARG A 10 -27.53 15.36 -18.75
N CYS A 11 -26.98 14.15 -18.72
CA CYS A 11 -27.28 13.15 -19.74
C CYS A 11 -27.40 11.75 -19.14
N ARG A 12 -28.22 10.89 -19.74
CA ARG A 12 -28.21 9.46 -19.40
C ARG A 12 -26.90 8.83 -19.87
N ALA A 13 -26.52 9.07 -21.12
CA ALA A 13 -25.26 8.62 -21.70
C ALA A 13 -24.63 9.76 -22.51
N MET A 14 -23.30 9.79 -22.56
CA MET A 14 -22.55 10.73 -23.40
C MET A 14 -21.38 10.00 -24.03
N TYR A 15 -21.29 10.08 -25.36
CA TYR A 15 -20.17 9.55 -26.13
C TYR A 15 -19.43 10.71 -26.79
N SER A 16 -18.11 10.78 -26.62
CA SER A 16 -17.32 11.85 -27.20
C SER A 16 -15.88 11.47 -27.46
N ASN A 17 -15.41 11.71 -28.67
CA ASN A 17 -13.98 11.60 -29.00
C ASN A 17 -13.14 12.74 -28.42
N ASN A 18 -13.76 13.75 -27.80
CA ASN A 18 -13.09 14.96 -27.31
C ASN A 18 -13.11 15.04 -25.78
N ARG A 19 -13.29 16.23 -25.20
CA ARG A 19 -13.29 16.46 -23.74
C ARG A 19 -14.73 16.69 -23.26
N PRO A 20 -15.56 15.64 -23.11
CA PRO A 20 -16.91 15.80 -22.59
C PRO A 20 -16.85 16.27 -21.13
N ASN A 21 -17.81 17.12 -20.76
CA ASN A 21 -17.95 17.57 -19.37
C ASN A 21 -19.42 17.53 -18.94
N GLY A 22 -19.77 16.75 -17.92
CA GLY A 22 -21.19 16.70 -17.55
C GLY A 22 -21.53 15.92 -16.29
N ARG A 23 -22.83 15.90 -15.99
CA ARG A 23 -23.43 15.04 -14.98
C ARG A 23 -24.11 13.89 -15.71
N CYS A 24 -23.43 12.76 -15.81
CA CYS A 24 -23.92 11.66 -16.63
C CYS A 24 -24.11 10.37 -15.84
N ARG A 25 -25.10 9.55 -16.22
CA ARG A 25 -25.14 8.18 -15.68
C ARG A 25 -23.95 7.38 -16.24
N ALA A 26 -23.69 7.49 -17.55
CA ALA A 26 -22.52 6.91 -18.20
C ALA A 26 -21.84 7.93 -19.12
N MET A 27 -20.50 7.95 -19.11
CA MET A 27 -19.70 8.78 -20.00
C MET A 27 -18.59 7.94 -20.62
N TYR A 28 -18.51 7.97 -21.95
CA TYR A 28 -17.50 7.28 -22.74
C TYR A 28 -16.69 8.31 -23.52
N SER A 29 -15.37 8.29 -23.35
CA SER A 29 -14.50 9.22 -24.05
C SER A 29 -13.11 8.69 -24.34
N ASN A 30 -12.67 8.91 -25.58
CA ASN A 30 -11.30 8.61 -25.99
C ASN A 30 -10.26 9.62 -25.46
N ASN A 31 -10.68 10.70 -24.79
CA ASN A 31 -9.81 11.82 -24.45
C ASN A 31 -9.85 12.14 -22.94
N ARG A 32 -10.13 13.38 -22.53
CA ARG A 32 -10.10 13.79 -21.12
C ARG A 32 -11.52 14.12 -20.64
N PRO A 33 -12.36 13.11 -20.36
CA PRO A 33 -13.66 13.36 -19.79
C PRO A 33 -13.51 13.94 -18.39
N ASN A 34 -14.39 14.89 -18.07
CA ASN A 34 -14.54 15.43 -16.72
C ASN A 34 -16.01 15.35 -16.33
N GLY A 35 -16.31 15.20 -15.04
CA GLY A 35 -17.69 15.34 -14.59
C GLY A 35 -18.06 14.59 -13.34
N ARG A 36 -19.37 14.58 -13.07
CA ARG A 36 -19.96 13.78 -12.00
C ARG A 36 -20.70 12.63 -12.64
N CYS A 37 -20.09 11.44 -12.62
CA CYS A 37 -20.63 10.29 -13.34
C CYS A 37 -20.93 9.11 -12.42
N ARG A 38 -21.96 8.32 -12.73
CA ARG A 38 -22.08 7.01 -12.09
C ARG A 38 -20.99 6.08 -12.63
N ALA A 39 -20.80 6.05 -13.95
CA ALA A 39 -19.70 5.34 -14.60
C ALA A 39 -18.99 6.25 -15.62
N MET A 40 -17.66 6.22 -15.63
CA MET A 40 -16.82 6.92 -16.61
C MET A 40 -15.81 5.96 -17.20
N TYR A 41 -15.77 5.87 -18.52
CA TYR A 41 -14.85 5.05 -19.29
C TYR A 41 -13.99 5.95 -20.15
N SER A 42 -12.67 5.81 -20.03
CA SER A 42 -11.76 6.60 -20.85
C SER A 42 -10.43 5.97 -21.18
N ASN A 43 -10.04 6.06 -22.45
CA ASN A 43 -8.74 5.61 -22.91
C ASN A 43 -7.59 6.56 -22.50
N ASN A 44 -7.89 7.75 -21.99
CA ASN A 44 -6.89 8.79 -21.73
C ASN A 44 -6.91 9.26 -20.26
N LYS A 45 -7.12 10.55 -19.98
CA LYS A 45 -7.01 11.10 -18.61
C LYS A 45 -8.39 11.49 -18.07
N PRO A 46 -9.22 10.52 -17.63
CA PRO A 46 -10.48 10.84 -16.99
C PRO A 46 -10.26 11.53 -15.66
N SER A 47 -11.13 12.48 -15.37
CA SER A 47 -11.13 13.23 -14.11
C SER A 47 -12.55 13.39 -13.58
N GLY A 48 -12.71 13.57 -12.26
CA GLY A 48 -13.97 14.01 -11.67
C GLY A 48 -14.44 13.20 -10.49
N CYS A 49 -15.74 13.25 -10.22
CA CYS A 49 -16.38 12.56 -9.10
C CYS A 49 -17.21 11.40 -9.63
N CYS A 50 -16.71 10.16 -9.50
CA CYS A 50 -17.36 9.00 -10.10
C CYS A 50 -17.71 7.91 -9.09
N ARG A 51 -18.80 7.17 -9.31
CA ARG A 51 -18.97 5.92 -8.55
C ARG A 51 -17.96 4.88 -9.05
N ALA A 52 -17.83 4.73 -10.37
CA ALA A 52 -16.82 3.89 -11.01
C ALA A 52 -16.10 4.67 -12.12
N MET A 53 -14.77 4.53 -12.16
CA MET A 53 -13.93 5.11 -13.21
C MET A 53 -13.02 4.03 -13.77
N TYR A 54 -13.04 3.86 -15.09
CA TYR A 54 -12.21 2.92 -15.83
C TYR A 54 -11.31 3.69 -16.77
N SER A 55 -10.01 3.41 -16.71
CA SER A 55 -9.05 4.04 -17.60
C SER A 55 -7.90 3.16 -18.03
N ASN A 56 -7.49 3.30 -19.29
CA ASN A 56 -6.24 2.70 -19.75
C ASN A 56 -5.01 3.56 -19.40
N ASN A 57 -5.21 4.81 -19.00
CA ASN A 57 -4.16 5.80 -18.79
C ASN A 57 -4.28 6.45 -17.39
N ARG A 58 -3.51 7.53 -17.15
CA ARG A 58 -3.53 8.26 -15.88
C ARG A 58 -4.93 8.79 -15.58
N SER A 59 -5.63 8.20 -14.62
CA SER A 59 -6.94 8.65 -14.16
C SER A 59 -6.80 9.46 -12.88
N SER A 60 -7.75 10.36 -12.63
CA SER A 60 -7.77 11.07 -11.35
C SER A 60 -9.15 11.40 -10.82
N GLY A 61 -9.26 11.61 -9.51
CA GLY A 61 -10.46 12.21 -8.93
C GLY A 61 -10.96 11.56 -7.65
N ARG A 62 -12.25 11.79 -7.36
CA ARG A 62 -12.94 11.27 -6.17
C ARG A 62 -13.83 10.11 -6.60
N CYS A 63 -13.39 8.88 -6.37
CA CYS A 63 -14.10 7.70 -6.86
C CYS A 63 -14.49 6.72 -5.75
N ARG A 64 -15.62 6.04 -5.87
CA ARG A 64 -15.85 4.85 -5.01
C ARG A 64 -14.92 3.72 -5.47
N ALA A 65 -14.86 3.47 -6.78
CA ALA A 65 -13.93 2.52 -7.38
C ALA A 65 -13.19 3.15 -8.56
N MET A 66 -11.88 2.95 -8.63
CA MET A 66 -11.03 3.39 -9.73
C MET A 66 -10.24 2.19 -10.25
N TYR A 67 -10.36 1.91 -11.55
CA TYR A 67 -9.61 0.90 -12.27
C TYR A 67 -8.74 1.61 -13.30
N SER A 68 -7.42 1.44 -13.20
CA SER A 68 -6.49 2.03 -14.15
C SER A 68 -5.32 1.13 -14.48
N ASN A 69 -5.05 0.91 -15.75
CA ASN A 69 -3.87 0.17 -16.18
C ASN A 69 -2.55 0.95 -15.98
N ASN A 70 -2.61 2.23 -15.62
CA ASN A 70 -1.46 3.14 -15.59
C ASN A 70 -1.26 3.76 -14.20
N ARG A 71 -1.00 5.07 -14.06
CA ARG A 71 -0.82 5.73 -12.76
C ARG A 71 -2.10 6.44 -12.32
N PRO A 72 -3.07 5.76 -11.68
CA PRO A 72 -4.23 6.42 -11.10
C PRO A 72 -3.82 7.31 -9.93
N ASN A 73 -4.42 8.49 -9.83
CA ASN A 73 -4.27 9.34 -8.67
C ASN A 73 -5.57 9.95 -8.17
N GLY A 74 -5.96 9.63 -6.92
CA GLY A 74 -7.17 10.21 -6.38
C GLY A 74 -7.49 9.82 -4.95
N ARG A 75 -8.65 10.29 -4.51
CA ARG A 75 -9.27 9.87 -3.24
C ARG A 75 -10.30 8.80 -3.56
N CYS A 76 -9.96 7.55 -3.27
CA CYS A 76 -10.81 6.42 -3.64
C CYS A 76 -11.18 5.53 -2.46
N ARG A 77 -12.36 4.88 -2.49
CA ARG A 77 -12.59 3.79 -1.53
C ARG A 77 -11.76 2.56 -1.92
N ALA A 78 -11.78 2.20 -3.21
CA ALA A 78 -10.95 1.13 -3.77
C ALA A 78 -10.23 1.62 -5.03
N MET A 79 -8.95 1.27 -5.15
CA MET A 79 -8.11 1.56 -6.32
C MET A 79 -7.43 0.28 -6.80
N TYR A 80 -7.64 -0.05 -8.07
CA TYR A 80 -7.01 -1.19 -8.74
C TYR A 80 -6.10 -0.67 -9.84
N SER A 81 -4.84 -1.09 -9.82
CA SER A 81 -3.89 -0.65 -10.84
C SER A 81 -2.84 -1.66 -11.25
N SER A 82 -2.66 -1.82 -12.56
CA SER A 82 -1.55 -2.64 -13.08
C SER A 82 -0.19 -1.96 -12.98
N ASN A 83 -0.14 -0.64 -12.72
CA ASN A 83 1.08 0.17 -12.66
C ASN A 83 1.13 0.92 -11.32
N ARG A 84 1.93 1.99 -11.16
CA ARG A 84 2.16 2.67 -9.86
C ARG A 84 0.96 3.56 -9.46
N PRO A 85 0.00 3.10 -8.62
CA PRO A 85 -1.05 3.97 -8.13
C PRO A 85 -0.49 4.97 -7.11
N ASN A 86 -1.07 6.16 -7.08
CA ASN A 86 -0.80 7.11 -6.01
C ASN A 86 -2.06 7.79 -5.50
N GLY A 87 -2.43 7.62 -4.23
CA GLY A 87 -3.63 8.29 -3.75
C GLY A 87 -3.91 8.14 -2.27
N ARG A 88 -5.08 8.65 -1.87
CA ARG A 88 -5.65 8.42 -0.55
C ARG A 88 -6.76 7.40 -0.69
N CYS A 89 -6.51 6.17 -0.24
CA CYS A 89 -7.45 5.07 -0.46
C CYS A 89 -7.81 4.33 0.83
N ARG A 90 -9.01 3.73 0.88
CA ARG A 90 -9.27 2.73 1.94
C ARG A 90 -8.58 1.41 1.59
N ALA A 91 -8.65 0.98 0.34
CA ALA A 91 -7.97 -0.20 -0.17
C ALA A 91 -7.29 0.09 -1.51
N MET A 92 -6.09 -0.45 -1.69
CA MET A 92 -5.31 -0.35 -2.92
C MET A 92 -4.78 -1.73 -3.32
N TYR A 93 -5.03 -2.11 -4.57
CA TYR A 93 -4.49 -3.31 -5.19
C TYR A 93 -3.60 -2.90 -6.36
N SER A 94 -2.35 -3.35 -6.37
CA SER A 94 -1.44 -3.07 -7.47
C SER A 94 -0.58 -4.25 -7.88
N ASN A 95 -0.34 -4.39 -9.19
CA ASN A 95 0.67 -5.34 -9.68
C ASN A 95 2.09 -4.77 -9.59
N THR A 96 2.25 -3.47 -9.34
CA THR A 96 3.56 -2.82 -9.23
C THR A 96 3.62 -1.97 -7.97
N ARG A 97 4.63 -1.11 -7.84
CA ARG A 97 4.91 -0.31 -6.63
C ARG A 97 3.83 0.73 -6.35
N PRO A 98 2.93 0.56 -5.35
CA PRO A 98 2.00 1.60 -4.94
C PRO A 98 2.71 2.69 -4.12
N SER A 99 2.19 3.92 -4.17
CA SER A 99 2.71 5.04 -3.37
C SER A 99 1.55 5.88 -2.85
N GLY A 100 1.15 5.80 -1.59
CA GLY A 100 -0.02 6.57 -1.15
C GLY A 100 -0.37 6.38 0.31
N ARG A 101 -1.37 7.15 0.77
CA ARG A 101 -1.92 7.01 2.13
C ARG A 101 -3.10 6.06 2.08
N CYS A 102 -2.86 4.79 2.36
CA CYS A 102 -3.88 3.75 2.26
C CYS A 102 -4.05 3.00 3.56
N ARG A 103 -5.30 2.72 3.95
CA ARG A 103 -5.55 1.88 5.13
C ARG A 103 -5.09 0.43 4.90
N ALA A 104 -5.36 -0.11 3.71
CA ALA A 104 -4.93 -1.45 3.32
C ALA A 104 -4.29 -1.42 1.93
N MET A 105 -3.18 -2.15 1.76
CA MET A 105 -2.52 -2.33 0.48
C MET A 105 -2.19 -3.80 0.19
N TYR A 106 -2.40 -4.19 -1.06
CA TYR A 106 -1.96 -5.46 -1.62
C TYR A 106 -1.09 -5.16 -2.85
N SER A 107 0.14 -5.66 -2.86
CA SER A 107 1.02 -5.57 -4.03
C SER A 107 1.83 -6.83 -4.28
N ASN A 108 2.03 -7.13 -5.56
CA ASN A 108 2.91 -8.22 -6.00
C ASN A 108 4.40 -7.80 -6.07
N ASN A 109 4.73 -6.51 -5.91
CA ASN A 109 6.08 -5.98 -6.10
C ASN A 109 6.46 -4.98 -4.98
N ARG A 110 7.74 -5.01 -4.56
CA ARG A 110 8.35 -4.16 -3.52
C ARG A 110 7.95 -2.67 -3.69
N PRO A 111 7.16 -2.06 -2.78
CA PRO A 111 6.81 -0.63 -2.85
C PRO A 111 8.07 0.24 -2.76
N SER A 112 8.04 1.49 -3.23
CA SER A 112 9.19 2.40 -3.05
C SER A 112 8.69 3.84 -2.87
N GLY A 113 9.01 4.43 -1.72
CA GLY A 113 8.64 5.78 -1.30
C GLY A 113 7.94 5.78 0.07
N PRO A 114 7.93 6.92 0.80
CA PRO A 114 7.37 6.99 2.15
C PRO A 114 5.87 6.69 2.11
N VAL A 115 5.53 5.47 2.50
CA VAL A 115 4.16 5.01 2.60
C VAL A 115 3.62 5.53 3.93
N GLY A 116 2.86 6.62 3.88
CA GLY A 116 2.25 7.18 5.08
C GLY A 116 1.26 6.18 5.69
N GLN A 117 1.57 5.70 6.90
CA GLN A 117 0.74 4.91 7.83
C GLN A 117 -0.12 3.83 7.15
N CYS A 118 0.36 2.59 7.17
CA CYS A 118 -0.47 1.43 6.83
C CYS A 118 -0.95 0.73 8.09
N THR A 119 -2.25 0.44 8.16
CA THR A 119 -2.76 -0.40 9.24
C THR A 119 -2.58 -1.89 8.94
N ALA A 120 -2.60 -2.29 7.66
CA ALA A 120 -2.43 -3.68 7.25
C ALA A 120 -1.87 -3.83 5.81
N THR A 121 -0.90 -4.73 5.60
CA THR A 121 -0.33 -5.05 4.28
C THR A 121 -0.07 -6.54 4.08
N ILE A 122 -0.26 -7.05 2.86
CA ILE A 122 0.12 -8.42 2.45
C ILE A 122 1.04 -8.34 1.22
N GLY A 123 2.19 -9.01 1.25
CA GLY A 123 3.11 -9.14 0.11
C GLY A 123 4.56 -8.74 0.43
N LEU A 124 5.32 -8.38 -0.62
CA LEU A 124 6.67 -7.80 -0.49
C LEU A 124 6.56 -6.34 -0.06
N VAL A 125 7.20 -5.97 1.05
CA VAL A 125 7.11 -4.62 1.61
C VAL A 125 8.50 -4.05 1.85
N ASP A 126 8.72 -2.82 1.38
CA ASP A 126 9.87 -1.98 1.74
C ASP A 126 9.31 -0.77 2.48
N ALA A 127 9.45 -0.76 3.80
CA ALA A 127 8.82 0.22 4.67
C ALA A 127 9.86 1.10 5.35
N VAL A 128 10.00 2.31 4.83
CA VAL A 128 10.50 3.44 5.61
C VAL A 128 9.27 4.12 6.20
N TRP A 129 8.81 3.73 7.41
CA TRP A 129 7.73 4.33 8.27
C TRP A 129 6.86 3.30 9.06
N LEU A 130 5.99 3.82 9.96
CA LEU A 130 5.02 3.11 10.82
C LEU A 130 4.06 2.14 10.08
N CYS A 131 4.21 0.83 10.33
CA CYS A 131 3.29 -0.22 9.88
C CYS A 131 2.80 -1.06 11.08
N THR A 132 1.48 -1.23 11.23
CA THR A 132 0.98 -1.96 12.42
C THR A 132 0.83 -3.47 12.23
N GLU A 133 0.47 -3.92 11.03
CA GLU A 133 0.25 -5.35 10.75
C GLU A 133 0.74 -5.71 9.33
N THR A 134 1.66 -6.67 9.20
CA THR A 134 2.15 -7.14 7.89
C THR A 134 2.19 -8.67 7.79
N ILE A 135 1.91 -9.20 6.61
CA ILE A 135 2.13 -10.62 6.27
C ILE A 135 2.97 -10.68 4.99
N GLY A 136 4.18 -11.24 5.05
CA GLY A 136 5.07 -11.41 3.89
C GLY A 136 6.56 -11.18 4.17
N LEU A 137 7.29 -10.79 3.12
CA LEU A 137 8.71 -10.40 3.20
C LEU A 137 8.80 -8.89 3.38
N MET A 138 9.56 -8.46 4.38
CA MET A 138 9.70 -7.07 4.80
C MET A 138 11.17 -6.67 4.85
N ASP A 139 11.50 -5.53 4.25
CA ASP A 139 12.78 -4.81 4.40
C ASP A 139 12.43 -3.41 4.93
N ALA A 140 12.83 -3.05 6.15
CA ALA A 140 12.27 -1.91 6.86
C ALA A 140 13.29 -1.04 7.61
N VAL A 141 13.04 0.27 7.60
CA VAL A 141 13.72 1.25 8.45
C VAL A 141 12.64 2.07 9.18
N GLY A 142 12.44 1.82 10.48
CA GLY A 142 11.43 2.51 11.29
C GLY A 142 10.73 1.62 12.33
N LEU A 143 9.51 2.02 12.75
CA LEU A 143 8.78 1.42 13.88
C LEU A 143 7.60 0.54 13.41
N TYR A 144 7.59 -0.73 13.76
CA TYR A 144 6.50 -1.64 13.35
C TYR A 144 6.04 -2.57 14.48
N THR A 145 4.73 -2.84 14.54
CA THR A 145 4.13 -3.46 15.73
C THR A 145 3.80 -4.95 15.62
N ALA A 146 3.48 -5.46 14.43
CA ALA A 146 3.16 -6.88 14.25
C ALA A 146 3.45 -7.36 12.81
N THR A 147 4.23 -8.43 12.66
CA THR A 147 4.58 -9.01 11.36
C THR A 147 4.55 -10.55 11.39
N ILE A 148 4.06 -11.18 10.32
CA ILE A 148 4.20 -12.63 10.10
C ILE A 148 5.00 -12.84 8.81
N GLY A 149 6.19 -13.45 8.90
CA GLY A 149 7.04 -13.76 7.74
C GLY A 149 8.53 -13.51 7.95
N LEU A 150 9.20 -13.04 6.89
CA LEU A 150 10.64 -12.73 6.85
C LEU A 150 10.82 -11.22 7.00
N VAL A 151 11.62 -10.78 7.97
CA VAL A 151 11.82 -9.37 8.29
C VAL A 151 13.30 -9.06 8.34
N ASP A 152 13.73 -8.04 7.58
CA ASP A 152 15.02 -7.34 7.74
C ASP A 152 14.69 -5.92 8.20
N ALA A 153 15.21 -5.52 9.36
CA ALA A 153 14.79 -4.28 10.00
C ALA A 153 15.86 -3.50 10.74
N VAL A 154 15.74 -2.18 10.66
CA VAL A 154 16.54 -1.22 11.41
C VAL A 154 15.63 -0.34 12.27
N GLU A 155 15.98 -0.17 13.55
CA GLU A 155 15.36 0.64 14.62
C GLU A 155 14.41 -0.09 15.60
N LEU A 156 13.15 -0.40 15.27
CA LEU A 156 12.21 -0.95 16.28
C LEU A 156 11.15 -1.95 15.75
N SER A 157 11.20 -3.18 16.27
CA SER A 157 10.27 -4.28 16.01
C SER A 157 9.49 -4.64 17.28
N ALA A 158 8.15 -4.62 17.25
CA ALA A 158 7.38 -4.92 18.46
C ALA A 158 6.94 -6.39 18.57
N ALA A 159 6.46 -6.99 17.48
CA ALA A 159 6.04 -8.39 17.45
C ALA A 159 6.32 -9.03 16.08
N THR A 160 7.12 -10.08 16.02
CA THR A 160 7.35 -10.84 14.78
C THR A 160 7.08 -12.34 14.98
N ILE A 161 6.49 -12.99 13.98
CA ILE A 161 6.37 -14.45 13.91
C ILE A 161 7.05 -14.89 12.62
N GLY A 162 8.16 -15.63 12.70
CA GLY A 162 8.94 -16.10 11.56
C GLY A 162 10.44 -15.89 11.70
N LEU A 163 11.08 -15.37 10.66
CA LEU A 163 12.51 -15.09 10.61
C LEU A 163 12.73 -13.58 10.68
N ALA A 164 13.59 -13.11 11.58
CA ALA A 164 13.88 -11.69 11.73
C ALA A 164 15.39 -11.43 11.80
N ASP A 165 15.90 -10.58 10.93
CA ASP A 165 17.19 -9.91 11.05
C ASP A 165 16.90 -8.47 11.52
N ALA A 166 17.44 -8.08 12.68
CA ALA A 166 17.07 -6.82 13.29
C ALA A 166 18.24 -6.08 13.96
N VAL A 167 18.41 -4.82 13.61
CA VAL A 167 19.37 -3.91 14.24
C VAL A 167 18.62 -2.85 15.02
N GLY A 168 18.61 -2.92 16.35
CA GLY A 168 17.89 -1.98 17.23
C GLY A 168 17.16 -2.64 18.40
N LEU A 169 15.88 -2.29 18.60
CA LEU A 169 15.03 -2.85 19.66
C LEU A 169 14.03 -3.87 19.09
N CYS A 170 14.05 -5.09 19.60
CA CYS A 170 13.07 -6.14 19.29
C CYS A 170 12.30 -6.54 20.54
N THR A 171 10.99 -6.27 20.61
CA THR A 171 10.28 -6.51 21.87
C THR A 171 9.71 -7.92 22.04
N ALA A 172 9.21 -8.54 20.96
CA ALA A 172 8.66 -9.89 21.01
C ALA A 172 8.85 -10.60 19.66
N THR A 173 9.46 -11.78 19.65
CA THR A 173 9.58 -12.58 18.44
C THR A 173 9.28 -14.05 18.72
N ILE A 174 8.66 -14.74 17.75
CA ILE A 174 8.47 -16.20 17.76
C ILE A 174 9.10 -16.74 16.48
N GLY A 175 10.20 -17.48 16.58
CA GLY A 175 10.90 -18.10 15.45
C GLY A 175 12.42 -17.98 15.52
N LEU A 176 13.07 -17.68 14.40
CA LEU A 176 14.53 -17.57 14.29
C LEU A 176 14.92 -16.09 14.14
N VAL A 177 15.81 -15.62 15.01
CA VAL A 177 16.19 -14.20 15.07
C VAL A 177 17.70 -14.06 15.02
N ASP A 178 18.18 -13.17 14.15
CA ASP A 178 19.51 -12.56 14.20
C ASP A 178 19.32 -11.11 14.64
N ALA A 179 19.92 -10.71 15.76
CA ALA A 179 19.68 -9.40 16.33
C ALA A 179 20.95 -8.70 16.83
N VAL A 180 21.06 -7.41 16.52
CA VAL A 180 22.10 -6.52 17.06
C VAL A 180 21.41 -5.40 17.84
N GLY A 181 21.51 -5.42 19.18
CA GLY A 181 20.87 -4.41 20.04
C GLY A 181 20.16 -4.97 21.28
N LEU A 182 18.91 -4.57 21.51
CA LEU A 182 18.12 -4.96 22.70
C LEU A 182 16.95 -5.85 22.28
N CYS A 183 16.90 -7.08 22.79
CA CYS A 183 15.79 -8.02 22.59
C CYS A 183 15.06 -8.25 23.92
N THR A 184 13.77 -7.91 24.01
CA THR A 184 13.05 -8.06 25.28
C THR A 184 12.43 -9.43 25.51
N ALA A 185 11.92 -10.07 24.45
CA ALA A 185 11.33 -11.41 24.53
C ALA A 185 11.47 -12.17 23.20
N THR A 186 12.00 -13.39 23.26
CA THR A 186 12.07 -14.29 22.09
C THR A 186 11.61 -15.70 22.46
N ILE A 187 10.90 -16.37 21.54
CA ILE A 187 10.57 -17.80 21.64
C ILE A 187 11.11 -18.49 20.39
N GLY A 188 12.13 -19.33 20.54
CA GLY A 188 12.75 -20.06 19.43
C GLY A 188 14.29 -20.00 19.44
N LEU A 189 14.89 -19.71 18.29
CA LEU A 189 16.34 -19.62 18.11
C LEU A 189 16.74 -18.15 18.00
N LEU A 190 17.72 -17.72 18.79
CA LEU A 190 18.21 -16.36 18.80
C LEU A 190 19.73 -16.36 18.68
N ASP A 191 20.27 -15.66 17.68
CA ASP A 191 21.65 -15.20 17.64
C ASP A 191 21.65 -13.69 17.90
N ALA A 192 22.32 -13.25 18.98
CA ALA A 192 22.22 -11.88 19.44
C ALA A 192 23.58 -11.27 19.81
N VAL A 193 23.84 -10.09 19.26
CA VAL A 193 24.92 -9.20 19.68
C VAL A 193 24.30 -8.03 20.45
N GLY A 194 24.12 -8.21 21.76
CA GLY A 194 23.54 -7.19 22.64
C GLY A 194 22.86 -7.76 23.88
N LEU A 195 21.84 -7.07 24.40
CA LEU A 195 21.18 -7.44 25.65
C LEU A 195 19.86 -8.20 25.38
N CYS A 196 19.67 -9.34 26.04
CA CYS A 196 18.43 -10.12 25.97
C CYS A 196 17.80 -10.26 27.36
N THR A 197 16.58 -9.76 27.55
CA THR A 197 15.93 -9.76 28.87
C THR A 197 15.05 -10.98 29.16
N ALA A 198 14.55 -11.65 28.13
CA ALA A 198 13.79 -12.91 28.26
C ALA A 198 13.86 -13.71 26.96
N SER A 199 14.08 -15.01 27.08
CA SER A 199 14.19 -15.93 25.94
C SER A 199 13.77 -17.33 26.31
N ILE A 200 12.90 -17.94 25.53
CA ILE A 200 12.49 -19.35 25.67
C ILE A 200 12.98 -20.09 24.43
N GLY A 201 14.07 -20.85 24.56
CA GLY A 201 14.68 -21.61 23.48
C GLY A 201 16.20 -21.54 23.47
N LEU A 202 16.81 -21.74 22.30
CA LEU A 202 18.27 -21.76 22.14
C LEU A 202 18.78 -20.34 21.85
N VAL A 203 19.72 -19.87 22.66
CA VAL A 203 20.29 -18.53 22.55
C VAL A 203 21.81 -18.61 22.40
N SER A 204 22.32 -18.02 21.32
CA SER A 204 23.71 -17.63 21.13
C SER A 204 23.78 -16.13 21.37
N ALA A 205 24.46 -15.67 22.42
CA ALA A 205 24.57 -14.25 22.71
C ALA A 205 25.98 -13.86 23.13
N VAL A 206 26.48 -12.76 22.55
CA VAL A 206 27.84 -12.24 22.82
C VAL A 206 27.86 -11.28 24.03
N TRP A 207 26.70 -10.91 24.59
CA TRP A 207 26.57 -10.09 25.79
C TRP A 207 25.34 -10.49 26.65
N HIS A 208 25.37 -10.15 27.95
CA HIS A 208 24.49 -10.63 29.04
C HIS A 208 23.06 -11.10 28.66
N VAL A 209 22.72 -12.32 29.08
CA VAL A 209 21.35 -12.89 29.03
C VAL A 209 20.79 -12.96 30.46
N GLN A 210 19.63 -12.34 30.70
CA GLN A 210 18.83 -12.60 31.90
C GLN A 210 17.84 -13.71 31.57
N GLN A 211 18.12 -14.96 31.99
CA GLN A 211 17.17 -16.06 31.86
C GLN A 211 16.15 -15.99 33.02
N GLN A 212 14.86 -15.94 32.69
CA GLN A 212 13.74 -16.20 33.60
C GLN A 212 13.15 -17.56 33.27
#